data_AF-A0A3D4NFT9-F1
#
_entry.id   AF-A0A3D4NFT9-F1
#
_cell.length_a   1.000
_cell.length_b   1.000
_cell.length_c   1.000
_cell.angle_alpha   90.00
_cell.angle_beta   90.00
_cell.angle_gamma   90.00
#
_symmetry.space_group_name_H-M   'P 1'
#
loop_
_entity.id
_entity.type
_entity.pdbx_description
1 polymer ?
#
loop_
_entity_poly.entity_id
_entity_poly.type
_entity_poly.pdbx_seq_one_letter_code
_entity_poly.pdbx_strand_id
1 'polypeptide(L)'
;MKSKRIFSTLLAFVVVLTLSACNVPSAVNTGSPDTASTDNGKADIEQAAGTIVAQTLTAGAPTITQTPQPPLESFTPTATQTITLAPISDKVTLVVAKDTYCRQGAPVAAFKYVVIIKSGQLVEVLARNPENDSYYIKNPYEANSTCWIYGKELTLDGNVDALDIATLQPTPTPTRTPTPNANFTLTYSSLIDCGAPNYAFKLYIQNVGATPWQFISITGSDTVTGFAINHTSNVFDQYSGCSTMNPQDAVAAGDDTYAMNVNPGEFNYNPSGHQINLNVKLCTLDDAQGTCVTKPISFTP
;
A
#
# COMPACT_ATOMS: atom_id res chain seq x y z
N MET A 1 -2.49 -54.67 41.41
CA MET A 1 -1.45 -53.89 42.15
C MET A 1 -0.13 -53.67 41.38
N LYS A 2 0.20 -54.44 40.32
CA LYS A 2 1.43 -54.25 39.52
C LYS A 2 1.38 -53.09 38.51
N SER A 3 0.22 -52.75 37.93
CA SER A 3 0.07 -51.68 36.93
C SER A 3 0.34 -50.27 37.49
N LYS A 4 -0.07 -49.97 38.73
CA LYS A 4 0.18 -48.66 39.38
C LYS A 4 1.68 -48.37 39.61
N ARG A 5 2.51 -49.41 39.80
CA ARG A 5 3.97 -49.24 39.98
C ARG A 5 4.68 -48.96 38.65
N ILE A 6 4.17 -49.49 37.55
CA ILE A 6 4.69 -49.25 36.19
C ILE A 6 4.31 -47.84 35.71
N PHE A 7 3.08 -47.41 35.99
CA PHE A 7 2.63 -46.05 35.64
C PHE A 7 3.38 -44.97 36.44
N SER A 8 3.66 -45.23 37.73
CA SER A 8 4.42 -44.31 38.57
C SER A 8 5.91 -44.21 38.20
N THR A 9 6.49 -45.27 37.63
CA THR A 9 7.90 -45.26 37.19
C THR A 9 8.07 -44.63 35.81
N LEU A 10 7.09 -44.80 34.90
CA LEU A 10 7.07 -44.12 33.61
C LEU A 10 6.87 -42.60 33.76
N LEU A 11 5.98 -42.18 34.66
CA LEU A 11 5.73 -40.75 34.92
C LEU A 11 6.94 -40.05 35.54
N ALA A 12 7.70 -40.74 36.40
CA ALA A 12 8.95 -40.21 36.96
C ALA A 12 10.06 -40.07 35.90
N PHE A 13 10.09 -40.95 34.89
CA PHE A 13 11.09 -40.90 33.82
C PHE A 13 10.84 -39.76 32.83
N VAL A 14 9.56 -39.42 32.57
CA VAL A 14 9.18 -38.30 31.68
C VAL A 14 9.45 -36.93 32.32
N VAL A 15 9.33 -36.80 33.65
CA VAL A 15 9.60 -35.54 34.36
C VAL A 15 11.10 -35.24 34.47
N VAL A 16 11.98 -36.24 34.43
CA VAL A 16 13.44 -36.05 34.45
C VAL A 16 13.99 -35.63 33.07
N LEU A 17 13.30 -35.94 31.97
CA LEU A 17 13.76 -35.59 30.62
C LEU A 17 13.52 -34.11 30.23
N THR A 18 12.62 -33.37 30.91
CA THR A 18 12.28 -31.99 30.54
C THR A 18 13.15 -30.90 31.19
N LEU A 19 14.13 -31.27 32.03
CA LEU A 19 14.98 -30.33 32.78
C LEU A 19 16.35 -30.04 32.14
N SER A 20 16.61 -30.47 30.89
CA SER A 20 17.95 -30.37 30.26
C SER A 20 18.08 -29.40 29.08
N ALA A 21 17.10 -28.52 28.81
CA ALA A 21 17.25 -27.47 27.80
C ALA A 21 17.47 -26.09 28.46
N CYS A 22 18.74 -25.72 28.65
CA CYS A 22 19.13 -24.38 29.07
C CYS A 22 20.29 -23.87 28.20
N ASN A 23 20.20 -22.57 27.89
CA ASN A 23 21.27 -21.64 27.49
C ASN A 23 21.87 -21.72 26.06
N VAL A 24 21.44 -20.77 25.23
CA VAL A 24 22.27 -20.22 24.14
C VAL A 24 22.37 -18.70 24.33
N PRO A 25 23.56 -18.14 24.64
CA PRO A 25 23.76 -16.70 24.73
C PRO A 25 23.98 -16.10 23.33
N SER A 26 23.15 -15.14 22.94
CA SER A 26 23.44 -14.30 21.78
C SER A 26 24.28 -13.09 22.20
N ALA A 27 25.44 -12.98 21.56
CA ALA A 27 26.47 -12.00 21.83
C ALA A 27 26.02 -10.56 21.56
N VAL A 28 26.36 -9.70 22.53
CA VAL A 28 26.51 -8.25 22.38
C VAL A 28 27.72 -7.97 21.50
N ASN A 29 27.59 -7.07 20.53
CA ASN A 29 28.73 -6.33 19.98
C ASN A 29 28.47 -4.84 20.12
N THR A 30 29.09 -4.30 21.17
CA THR A 30 29.49 -2.91 21.36
C THR A 30 30.56 -2.51 20.33
N GLY A 31 30.44 -1.29 19.80
CA GLY A 31 31.48 -0.63 19.02
C GLY A 31 31.31 0.89 19.06
N SER A 32 31.71 1.50 20.18
CA SER A 32 32.28 2.84 20.26
C SER A 32 33.76 2.67 20.63
N PRO A 33 34.68 3.53 20.14
CA PRO A 33 35.35 4.50 21.03
C PRO A 33 35.42 5.91 20.39
N ASP A 34 35.08 7.00 21.09
CA ASP A 34 35.94 7.81 21.99
C ASP A 34 36.96 8.70 21.24
N THR A 35 37.26 9.98 21.54
CA THR A 35 36.85 10.98 22.55
C THR A 35 37.42 12.36 22.12
N ALA A 36 36.99 13.42 22.82
CA ALA A 36 37.72 14.65 23.16
C ALA A 36 37.39 15.89 22.28
N SER A 37 37.14 17.09 22.82
CA SER A 37 37.31 17.57 24.19
C SER A 37 36.74 19.00 24.32
N THR A 38 36.31 19.37 25.54
CA THR A 38 36.32 20.73 26.15
C THR A 38 35.51 21.85 25.47
N ASP A 39 35.01 22.89 26.13
CA ASP A 39 34.81 23.29 27.53
C ASP A 39 34.19 24.71 27.47
N ASN A 40 33.32 25.02 28.42
CA ASN A 40 32.98 26.34 28.95
C ASN A 40 32.70 27.56 28.06
N GLY A 41 31.67 28.33 28.47
CA GLY A 41 31.79 29.80 28.42
C GLY A 41 30.55 30.60 28.02
N LYS A 42 29.66 30.78 28.98
CA LYS A 42 28.71 31.90 29.10
C LYS A 42 29.37 33.27 28.82
N ALA A 43 28.66 34.20 28.16
CA ALA A 43 28.39 35.58 28.61
C ALA A 43 28.18 36.59 27.47
N ASP A 44 26.98 37.19 27.48
CA ASP A 44 26.73 38.63 27.63
C ASP A 44 27.08 39.62 26.50
N ILE A 45 26.03 40.40 26.19
CA ILE A 45 25.95 41.56 25.31
C ILE A 45 26.29 42.81 26.12
N GLU A 46 27.21 43.67 25.66
CA GLU A 46 27.11 45.13 25.86
C GLU A 46 28.04 45.97 24.96
N GLN A 47 27.41 46.90 24.22
CA GLN A 47 27.71 48.34 24.03
C GLN A 47 29.16 48.85 23.88
N ALA A 48 29.41 49.63 22.82
CA ALA A 48 29.96 51.00 22.91
C ALA A 48 30.04 51.72 21.54
N ALA A 49 29.83 53.03 21.58
CA ALA A 49 29.78 54.01 20.50
C ALA A 49 31.16 54.64 20.17
N GLY A 50 31.24 55.45 19.10
CA GLY A 50 32.33 56.42 18.85
C GLY A 50 32.61 56.70 17.35
N THR A 51 31.99 57.67 16.66
CA THR A 51 32.26 59.13 16.51
C THR A 51 33.35 59.53 15.47
N ILE A 52 33.09 60.67 14.80
CA ILE A 52 33.98 61.65 14.10
C ILE A 52 34.27 61.27 12.61
N VAL A 53 34.04 62.12 11.59
CA VAL A 53 34.62 63.46 11.33
C VAL A 53 33.69 64.39 10.56
N ALA A 54 33.58 65.63 11.05
CA ALA A 54 33.12 66.81 10.32
C ALA A 54 34.33 67.61 9.82
N GLN A 55 34.31 68.11 8.59
CA GLN A 55 35.10 69.27 8.19
C GLN A 55 34.30 70.23 7.29
N THR A 56 34.30 71.46 7.77
CA THR A 56 33.75 72.72 7.28
C THR A 56 34.48 73.29 6.07
N LEU A 57 33.77 74.05 5.23
CA LEU A 57 34.31 75.26 4.58
C LEU A 57 33.17 76.21 4.19
N THR A 58 33.22 77.41 4.78
CA THR A 58 32.29 78.53 4.57
C THR A 58 33.02 79.64 3.83
N ALA A 59 32.45 80.13 2.73
CA ALA A 59 32.75 81.42 2.09
C ALA A 59 31.64 81.68 1.08
N GLY A 60 31.05 82.84 0.87
CA GLY A 60 31.13 84.17 1.45
C GLY A 60 30.02 84.95 0.72
N ALA A 61 29.22 85.73 1.45
CA ALA A 61 28.11 86.49 0.86
C ALA A 61 28.58 87.81 0.24
N PRO A 62 27.89 88.27 -0.81
CA PRO A 62 27.55 89.68 -0.89
C PRO A 62 26.05 89.90 -1.14
N THR A 63 25.51 90.91 -0.44
CA THR A 63 24.14 91.40 -0.51
C THR A 63 24.01 92.48 -1.58
N ILE A 64 23.04 92.39 -2.49
CA ILE A 64 22.49 93.57 -3.20
C ILE A 64 21.03 93.36 -3.68
N THR A 65 20.16 94.19 -3.09
CA THR A 65 19.02 94.98 -3.62
C THR A 65 17.89 94.35 -4.46
N GLN A 66 16.67 94.48 -3.92
CA GLN A 66 15.36 94.15 -4.51
C GLN A 66 14.96 95.09 -5.67
N THR A 67 14.31 94.52 -6.68
CA THR A 67 13.41 95.21 -7.63
C THR A 67 12.04 94.50 -7.59
N PRO A 68 10.89 95.21 -7.66
CA PRO A 68 9.58 94.58 -7.56
C PRO A 68 9.20 93.92 -8.89
N GLN A 69 8.97 92.60 -8.87
CA GLN A 69 8.47 91.83 -10.00
C GLN A 69 6.93 91.68 -9.91
N PRO A 70 6.17 91.67 -11.04
CA PRO A 70 4.70 91.67 -11.05
C PRO A 70 4.09 90.39 -10.42
N PRO A 71 2.76 90.37 -10.13
CA PRO A 71 2.12 89.24 -9.46
C PRO A 71 2.26 87.97 -10.30
N LEU A 72 2.88 86.95 -9.72
CA LEU A 72 2.99 85.62 -10.32
C LEU A 72 1.66 84.88 -10.10
N GLU A 73 1.07 84.39 -11.18
CA GLU A 73 -0.16 83.59 -11.12
C GLU A 73 0.04 82.33 -10.26
N SER A 74 -0.89 82.13 -9.33
CA SER A 74 -0.93 80.99 -8.43
C SER A 74 -1.38 79.75 -9.21
N PHE A 75 -0.43 78.91 -9.60
CA PHE A 75 -0.72 77.54 -10.02
C PHE A 75 -0.85 76.67 -8.78
N THR A 76 -2.07 76.25 -8.48
CA THR A 76 -2.36 75.22 -7.48
C THR A 76 -1.84 73.88 -8.01
N PRO A 77 -0.91 73.18 -7.31
CA PRO A 77 -0.44 71.89 -7.79
C PRO A 77 -1.57 70.87 -7.70
N THR A 78 -2.00 70.37 -8.85
CA THR A 78 -2.85 69.17 -8.91
C THR A 78 -1.99 67.98 -8.51
N ALA A 79 -2.37 67.29 -7.42
CA ALA A 79 -1.68 66.10 -6.97
C ALA A 79 -1.66 65.06 -8.10
N THR A 80 -0.48 64.86 -8.70
CA THR A 80 -0.25 63.76 -9.61
C THR A 80 -0.20 62.49 -8.77
N GLN A 81 -1.17 61.60 -8.96
CA GLN A 81 -1.11 60.28 -8.34
C GLN A 81 0.09 59.54 -8.91
N THR A 82 1.15 59.42 -8.12
CA THR A 82 2.26 58.52 -8.43
C THR A 82 1.72 57.10 -8.31
N ILE A 83 1.54 56.41 -9.44
CA ILE A 83 1.32 54.96 -9.43
C ILE A 83 2.64 54.35 -8.96
N THR A 84 2.70 53.95 -7.70
CA THR A 84 3.78 53.12 -7.19
C THR A 84 3.63 51.77 -7.88
N LEU A 85 4.43 51.52 -8.92
CA LEU A 85 4.57 50.18 -9.49
C LEU A 85 5.01 49.26 -8.34
N ALA A 86 4.16 48.29 -7.98
CA ALA A 86 4.54 47.23 -7.08
C ALA A 86 5.83 46.58 -7.63
N PRO A 87 6.78 46.17 -6.78
CA PRO A 87 7.98 45.49 -7.24
C PRO A 87 7.55 44.32 -8.12
N ILE A 88 8.10 44.25 -9.33
CA ILE A 88 7.90 43.13 -10.25
C ILE A 88 8.42 41.91 -9.50
N SER A 89 7.52 41.08 -9.00
CA SER A 89 7.88 39.84 -8.34
C SER A 89 8.48 38.93 -9.41
N ASP A 90 9.75 38.58 -9.29
CA ASP A 90 10.44 37.63 -10.18
C ASP A 90 9.84 36.21 -10.12
N LYS A 91 8.89 35.98 -9.21
CA LYS A 91 8.23 34.68 -9.04
C LYS A 91 7.10 34.52 -10.04
N VAL A 92 7.16 33.45 -10.82
CA VAL A 92 6.04 33.00 -11.65
C VAL A 92 4.98 32.37 -10.74
N THR A 93 3.73 32.76 -10.95
CA THR A 93 2.58 32.20 -10.24
C THR A 93 1.57 31.63 -11.22
N LEU A 94 0.66 30.79 -10.73
CA LEU A 94 -0.47 30.35 -11.52
C LEU A 94 -1.76 30.26 -10.69
N VAL A 95 -2.88 30.36 -11.39
CA VAL A 95 -4.22 30.15 -10.86
C VAL A 95 -4.85 28.93 -11.52
N VAL A 96 -5.38 28.03 -10.70
CA VAL A 96 -6.02 26.79 -11.17
C VAL A 96 -7.50 27.05 -11.49
N ALA A 97 -7.97 26.74 -12.70
CA ALA A 97 -9.37 26.97 -13.08
C ALA A 97 -10.35 25.91 -12.56
N LYS A 98 -9.87 24.72 -12.16
CA LYS A 98 -10.63 23.61 -11.59
C LYS A 98 -9.80 22.84 -10.58
N ASP A 99 -10.45 22.16 -9.62
CA ASP A 99 -9.76 21.28 -8.67
C ASP A 99 -8.80 20.31 -9.39
N THR A 100 -7.51 20.39 -9.04
CA THR A 100 -6.43 19.68 -9.74
C THR A 100 -5.58 18.87 -8.77
N TYR A 101 -5.25 17.63 -9.16
CA TYR A 101 -4.35 16.77 -8.39
C TYR A 101 -2.90 17.18 -8.61
N CYS A 102 -2.23 17.59 -7.54
CA CYS A 102 -0.79 17.81 -7.51
C CYS A 102 -0.09 16.50 -7.14
N ARG A 103 0.84 16.00 -7.95
CA ARG A 103 1.40 14.64 -7.84
C ARG A 103 2.90 14.64 -7.58
N GLN A 104 3.39 13.58 -6.96
CA GLN A 104 4.82 13.46 -6.60
C GLN A 104 5.74 13.35 -7.82
N GLY A 105 5.29 12.68 -8.88
CA GLY A 105 5.99 12.55 -10.16
C GLY A 105 5.21 13.22 -11.29
N ALA A 106 5.31 12.69 -12.51
CA ALA A 106 4.52 13.19 -13.64
C ALA A 106 3.03 13.34 -13.27
N PRO A 107 2.31 14.36 -13.81
CA PRO A 107 0.92 14.63 -13.44
C PRO A 107 -0.08 13.63 -14.06
N VAL A 108 0.20 12.33 -13.91
CA VAL A 108 -0.59 11.19 -14.38
C VAL A 108 -1.05 10.32 -13.20
N ALA A 109 -2.12 9.55 -13.40
CA ALA A 109 -2.74 8.75 -12.34
C ALA A 109 -1.81 7.70 -11.68
N ALA A 110 -0.73 7.29 -12.37
CA ALA A 110 0.25 6.34 -11.85
C ALA A 110 1.03 6.86 -10.63
N PHE A 111 1.14 8.18 -10.47
CA PHE A 111 1.77 8.80 -9.30
C PHE A 111 0.73 9.16 -8.24
N LYS A 112 1.05 8.92 -6.97
CA LYS A 112 0.21 9.37 -5.86
C LYS A 112 0.09 10.90 -5.88
N TYR A 113 -1.13 11.39 -5.65
CA TYR A 113 -1.32 12.82 -5.42
C TYR A 113 -0.86 13.20 -4.02
N VAL A 114 -0.14 14.31 -3.90
CA VAL A 114 0.25 14.94 -2.64
C VAL A 114 -0.93 15.71 -2.08
N VAL A 115 -1.58 16.52 -2.92
CA VAL A 115 -2.71 17.36 -2.52
C VAL A 115 -3.64 17.64 -3.70
N ILE A 116 -4.86 18.07 -3.41
CA ILE A 116 -5.80 18.61 -4.39
C ILE A 116 -5.76 20.13 -4.26
N ILE A 117 -5.28 20.81 -5.28
CA ILE A 117 -5.31 22.28 -5.37
C ILE A 117 -6.71 22.69 -5.78
N LYS A 118 -7.38 23.50 -4.95
CA LYS A 118 -8.74 23.97 -5.23
C LYS A 118 -8.75 25.03 -6.33
N SER A 119 -9.86 25.07 -7.06
CA SER A 119 -10.12 26.13 -8.05
C SER A 119 -9.93 27.53 -7.45
N GLY A 120 -9.34 28.44 -8.22
CA GLY A 120 -9.08 29.83 -7.84
C GLY A 120 -7.89 30.04 -6.91
N GLN A 121 -7.17 28.98 -6.53
CA GLN A 121 -5.95 29.11 -5.71
C GLN A 121 -4.78 29.63 -6.54
N LEU A 122 -4.09 30.63 -5.98
CA LEU A 122 -2.82 31.15 -6.47
C LEU A 122 -1.68 30.30 -5.90
N VAL A 123 -0.80 29.77 -6.75
CA VAL A 123 0.36 28.96 -6.33
C VAL A 123 1.64 29.44 -7.00
N GLU A 124 2.76 29.33 -6.27
CA GLU A 124 4.10 29.67 -6.76
C GLU A 124 4.67 28.52 -7.61
N VAL A 125 5.19 28.86 -8.80
CA VAL A 125 5.81 27.93 -9.73
C VAL A 125 7.32 27.95 -9.54
N LEU A 126 7.92 26.77 -9.42
CA LEU A 126 9.35 26.59 -9.21
C LEU A 126 10.08 26.20 -10.49
N ALA A 127 9.47 25.33 -11.29
CA ALA A 127 10.06 24.83 -12.53
C ALA A 127 8.97 24.42 -13.53
N ARG A 128 9.38 24.28 -14.79
CA ARG A 128 8.56 23.70 -15.87
C ARG A 128 9.21 22.44 -16.41
N ASN A 129 8.43 21.56 -17.01
CA ASN A 129 9.00 20.48 -17.81
C ASN A 129 9.51 21.01 -19.17
N PRO A 130 10.36 20.25 -19.89
CA PRO A 130 10.88 20.65 -21.20
C PRO A 130 9.79 20.98 -22.24
N GLU A 131 8.63 20.33 -22.15
CA GLU A 131 7.49 20.54 -23.05
C GLU A 131 6.61 21.73 -22.66
N ASN A 132 6.88 22.38 -21.52
CA ASN A 132 6.15 23.53 -20.99
C ASN A 132 4.64 23.29 -20.79
N ASP A 133 4.25 22.05 -20.52
CA ASP A 133 2.85 21.63 -20.33
C ASP A 133 2.57 21.19 -18.88
N SER A 134 3.60 21.12 -18.03
CA SER A 134 3.55 20.64 -16.65
C SER A 134 4.46 21.50 -15.78
N TYR A 135 4.00 21.79 -14.57
CA TYR A 135 4.64 22.76 -13.68
C TYR A 135 4.91 22.14 -12.32
N TYR A 136 6.12 22.34 -11.81
CA TYR A 136 6.50 21.97 -10.46
C TYR A 136 6.24 23.15 -9.53
N ILE A 137 5.36 22.95 -8.55
CA ILE A 137 4.83 24.04 -7.71
C ILE A 137 5.11 23.79 -6.23
N LYS A 138 5.02 24.86 -5.44
CA LYS A 138 4.87 24.74 -3.98
C LYS A 138 3.44 24.39 -3.63
N ASN A 139 3.28 23.42 -2.72
CA ASN A 139 1.99 23.11 -2.12
C ASN A 139 1.52 24.32 -1.27
N PRO A 140 0.35 24.92 -1.57
CA PRO A 140 -0.15 26.08 -0.83
C PRO A 140 -0.66 25.74 0.57
N TYR A 141 -0.87 24.45 0.88
CA TYR A 141 -1.46 24.00 2.15
C TYR A 141 -0.44 23.47 3.16
N GLU A 142 0.77 23.14 2.72
CA GLU A 142 1.82 22.57 3.57
C GLU A 142 3.18 23.14 3.19
N ALA A 143 3.84 23.77 4.17
CA ALA A 143 5.17 24.32 3.97
C ALA A 143 6.17 23.20 3.64
N ASN A 144 7.12 23.47 2.74
CA ASN A 144 8.14 22.53 2.25
C ASN A 144 7.61 21.31 1.48
N SER A 145 6.34 21.32 1.07
CA SER A 145 5.77 20.30 0.19
C SER A 145 5.69 20.84 -1.24
N THR A 146 6.07 20.02 -2.22
CA THR A 146 6.15 20.40 -3.64
C THR A 146 5.67 19.24 -4.50
N CYS A 147 5.09 19.54 -5.67
CA CYS A 147 4.51 18.53 -6.53
C CYS A 147 4.24 19.08 -7.94
N TRP A 148 3.96 18.19 -8.87
CA TRP A 148 3.67 18.48 -10.27
C TRP A 148 2.18 18.62 -10.53
N ILE A 149 1.83 19.58 -11.38
CA ILE A 149 0.50 19.77 -11.94
C ILE A 149 0.54 19.87 -13.46
N TYR A 150 -0.54 19.48 -14.12
CA TYR A 150 -0.69 19.58 -15.57
C TYR A 150 -1.30 20.93 -15.95
N GLY A 151 -0.73 21.57 -16.98
CA GLY A 151 -0.96 22.95 -17.38
C GLY A 151 -2.25 23.24 -18.16
N LYS A 152 -3.00 22.21 -18.60
CA LYS A 152 -4.12 22.37 -19.54
C LYS A 152 -5.25 23.30 -19.08
N GLU A 153 -5.37 23.56 -17.78
CA GLU A 153 -6.41 24.45 -17.22
C GLU A 153 -5.85 25.41 -16.15
N LEU A 154 -4.65 25.95 -16.40
CA LEU A 154 -3.97 26.90 -15.51
C LEU A 154 -3.78 28.24 -16.21
N THR A 155 -3.91 29.34 -15.47
CA THR A 155 -3.52 30.67 -15.93
C THR A 155 -2.21 31.05 -15.26
N LEU A 156 -1.14 31.20 -16.04
CA LEU A 156 0.18 31.63 -15.54
C LEU A 156 0.30 33.15 -15.54
N ASP A 157 1.02 33.68 -14.56
CA ASP A 157 1.41 35.07 -14.46
C ASP A 157 2.91 35.18 -14.15
N GLY A 158 3.61 36.05 -14.87
CA GLY A 158 5.07 36.19 -14.84
C GLY A 158 5.82 35.58 -16.03
N ASN A 159 7.15 35.70 -16.01
CA ASN A 159 8.02 35.21 -17.08
C ASN A 159 8.27 33.69 -16.98
N VAL A 160 7.40 32.89 -17.58
CA VAL A 160 7.51 31.42 -17.62
C VAL A 160 8.82 30.94 -18.25
N ASP A 161 9.39 31.70 -19.17
CA ASP A 161 10.64 31.31 -19.84
C ASP A 161 11.88 31.45 -18.95
N ALA A 162 11.77 32.17 -17.83
CA ALA A 162 12.81 32.25 -16.82
C ALA A 162 12.77 31.11 -15.79
N LEU A 163 11.75 30.22 -15.84
CA LEU A 163 11.67 29.07 -14.93
C LEU A 163 12.73 28.02 -15.27
N ASP A 164 13.28 27.41 -14.22
CA ASP A 164 14.13 26.24 -14.34
C ASP A 164 13.40 25.10 -15.07
N ILE A 165 14.17 24.30 -15.81
CA ILE A 165 13.66 23.09 -16.46
C ILE A 165 13.91 21.90 -15.54
N ALA A 166 12.84 21.23 -15.12
CA ALA A 166 12.90 20.02 -14.32
C ALA A 166 12.33 18.83 -15.11
N THR A 167 13.02 17.70 -15.07
CA THR A 167 12.55 16.47 -15.73
C THR A 167 11.47 15.80 -14.89
N LEU A 168 10.37 15.39 -15.53
CA LEU A 168 9.34 14.59 -14.88
C LEU A 168 9.90 13.22 -14.47
N GLN A 169 9.51 12.75 -13.28
CA GLN A 169 9.84 11.37 -12.88
C GLN A 169 9.21 10.39 -13.89
N PRO A 170 9.97 9.39 -14.40
CA PRO A 170 9.44 8.45 -15.36
C PRO A 170 8.30 7.64 -14.75
N THR A 171 7.20 7.49 -15.50
CA THR A 171 6.05 6.69 -15.10
C THR A 171 6.51 5.27 -14.75
N PRO A 172 6.12 4.71 -13.58
CA PRO A 172 6.47 3.34 -13.24
C PRO A 172 5.97 2.40 -14.33
N THR A 173 6.85 1.54 -14.84
CA THR A 173 6.49 0.52 -15.82
C THR A 173 5.68 -0.57 -15.10
N PRO A 174 4.51 -1.00 -15.62
CA PRO A 174 3.76 -2.07 -14.99
C PRO A 174 4.57 -3.38 -15.04
N THR A 175 4.87 -3.94 -13.88
CA THR A 175 5.44 -5.29 -13.77
C THR A 175 4.32 -6.31 -13.89
N ARG A 176 4.49 -7.34 -14.74
CA ARG A 176 3.56 -8.48 -14.76
C ARG A 176 3.74 -9.30 -13.48
N THR A 177 2.76 -9.29 -12.61
CA THR A 177 2.67 -10.28 -11.52
C THR A 177 2.25 -11.62 -12.15
N PRO A 178 3.03 -12.72 -12.00
CA PRO A 178 2.60 -14.01 -12.50
C PRO A 178 1.26 -14.39 -11.84
N THR A 179 0.28 -14.74 -12.67
CA THR A 179 -1.01 -15.24 -12.18
C THR A 179 -0.76 -16.61 -11.52
N PRO A 180 -1.21 -16.84 -10.27
CA PRO A 180 -1.09 -18.15 -9.64
C PRO A 180 -1.75 -19.22 -10.52
N ASN A 181 -1.00 -20.26 -10.89
CA ASN A 181 -1.49 -21.38 -11.69
C ASN A 181 -2.27 -22.36 -10.81
N ALA A 182 -3.49 -21.99 -10.41
CA ALA A 182 -4.37 -22.86 -9.65
C ALA A 182 -5.01 -23.91 -10.58
N ASN A 183 -4.69 -25.19 -10.43
CA ASN A 183 -5.28 -26.29 -11.21
C ASN A 183 -5.20 -27.64 -10.46
N PHE A 184 -6.13 -28.55 -10.69
CA PHE A 184 -6.14 -29.89 -10.06
C PHE A 184 -6.74 -30.94 -10.99
N THR A 185 -6.44 -32.22 -10.81
CA THR A 185 -7.17 -33.32 -11.47
C THR A 185 -8.10 -34.01 -10.49
N LEU A 186 -9.13 -34.66 -11.01
CA LEU A 186 -10.20 -35.25 -10.23
C LEU A 186 -10.64 -36.57 -10.84
N THR A 187 -10.71 -37.61 -10.03
CA THR A 187 -11.21 -38.93 -10.45
C THR A 187 -12.05 -39.57 -9.35
N TYR A 188 -13.02 -40.39 -9.75
CA TYR A 188 -13.73 -41.25 -8.81
C TYR A 188 -12.86 -42.45 -8.44
N SER A 189 -12.76 -42.76 -7.15
CA SER A 189 -11.93 -43.84 -6.63
C SER A 189 -12.76 -45.08 -6.26
N SER A 190 -13.76 -44.93 -5.40
CA SER A 190 -14.54 -46.07 -4.89
C SER A 190 -15.80 -45.64 -4.13
N LEU A 191 -16.71 -46.59 -3.89
CA LEU A 191 -17.82 -46.47 -2.95
C LEU A 191 -17.40 -47.08 -1.61
N ILE A 192 -17.70 -46.40 -0.51
CA ILE A 192 -17.42 -46.84 0.85
C ILE A 192 -18.75 -47.08 1.57
N ASP A 193 -18.89 -48.26 2.16
CA ASP A 193 -19.95 -48.58 3.11
C ASP A 193 -19.59 -47.97 4.47
N CYS A 194 -20.40 -47.01 4.92
CA CYS A 194 -20.22 -46.32 6.20
C CYS A 194 -20.93 -47.03 7.37
N GLY A 195 -21.44 -48.24 7.14
CA GLY A 195 -22.40 -48.90 8.00
C GLY A 195 -23.82 -48.57 7.55
N ALA A 196 -24.56 -49.59 7.11
CA ALA A 196 -25.93 -49.43 6.64
C ALA A 196 -26.79 -48.62 7.64
N PRO A 197 -27.55 -47.63 7.14
CA PRO A 197 -27.88 -47.40 5.73
C PRO A 197 -26.92 -46.44 4.99
N ASN A 198 -25.79 -46.05 5.60
CA ASN A 198 -24.99 -44.92 5.11
C ASN A 198 -23.89 -45.35 4.14
N TYR A 199 -23.71 -44.61 3.05
CA TYR A 199 -22.67 -44.83 2.04
C TYR A 199 -22.05 -43.50 1.60
N ALA A 200 -20.77 -43.51 1.23
CA ALA A 200 -20.08 -42.34 0.72
C ALA A 200 -19.18 -42.70 -0.47
N PHE A 201 -19.04 -41.79 -1.44
CA PHE A 201 -18.04 -41.95 -2.49
C PHE A 201 -16.70 -41.38 -2.02
N LYS A 202 -15.63 -41.90 -2.61
CA LYS A 202 -14.26 -41.40 -2.45
C LYS A 202 -13.76 -40.85 -3.78
N LEU A 203 -13.32 -39.60 -3.78
CA LEU A 203 -12.69 -38.93 -4.92
C LEU A 203 -11.19 -38.82 -4.67
N TYR A 204 -10.40 -39.05 -5.70
CA TYR A 204 -8.96 -38.77 -5.72
C TYR A 204 -8.72 -37.42 -6.39
N ILE A 205 -7.94 -36.57 -5.72
CA ILE A 205 -7.64 -35.20 -6.12
C ILE A 205 -6.12 -35.04 -6.15
N GLN A 206 -5.58 -34.54 -7.26
CA GLN A 206 -4.16 -34.18 -7.36
C GLN A 206 -4.00 -32.71 -7.68
N ASN A 207 -3.17 -32.01 -6.92
CA ASN A 207 -2.84 -30.62 -7.20
C ASN A 207 -1.76 -30.53 -8.29
N VAL A 208 -2.17 -30.23 -9.51
CA VAL A 208 -1.26 -30.05 -10.66
C VAL A 208 -0.89 -28.57 -10.89
N GLY A 209 -1.34 -27.69 -10.00
CA GLY A 209 -0.97 -26.28 -9.95
C GLY A 209 0.20 -26.01 -8.99
N ALA A 210 0.67 -24.76 -8.92
CA ALA A 210 1.69 -24.34 -7.95
C ALA A 210 1.10 -23.69 -6.69
N THR A 211 -0.22 -23.52 -6.61
CA THR A 211 -0.90 -22.91 -5.45
C THR A 211 -1.55 -23.99 -4.59
N PRO A 212 -1.37 -23.98 -3.26
CA PRO A 212 -2.04 -24.93 -2.38
C PRO A 212 -3.56 -24.70 -2.35
N TRP A 213 -4.31 -25.78 -2.12
CA TRP A 213 -5.75 -25.74 -1.91
C TRP A 213 -6.04 -25.83 -0.42
N GLN A 214 -6.90 -24.96 0.10
CA GLN A 214 -7.28 -24.92 1.53
C GLN A 214 -8.76 -25.24 1.74
N PHE A 215 -9.58 -25.08 0.70
CA PHE A 215 -11.01 -25.36 0.77
C PHE A 215 -11.47 -26.31 -0.32
N ILE A 216 -12.44 -27.17 0.01
CA ILE A 216 -13.19 -28.00 -0.93
C ILE A 216 -14.69 -27.82 -0.76
N SER A 217 -15.42 -27.79 -1.88
CA SER A 217 -16.86 -27.95 -1.94
C SER A 217 -17.23 -28.99 -2.99
N ILE A 218 -18.07 -29.94 -2.62
CA ILE A 218 -18.62 -30.97 -3.49
C ILE A 218 -20.12 -30.78 -3.52
N THR A 219 -20.66 -30.50 -4.70
CA THR A 219 -22.09 -30.27 -4.89
C THR A 219 -22.61 -31.06 -6.07
N GLY A 220 -23.83 -31.56 -6.01
CA GLY A 220 -24.39 -32.33 -7.11
C GLY A 220 -25.59 -33.15 -6.70
N SER A 221 -25.86 -34.21 -7.44
CA SER A 221 -26.93 -35.13 -7.10
C SER A 221 -26.72 -36.54 -7.65
N ASP A 222 -27.37 -37.50 -7.02
CA ASP A 222 -27.74 -38.74 -7.70
C ASP A 222 -28.87 -38.45 -8.69
N THR A 223 -28.68 -38.75 -9.97
CA THR A 223 -29.68 -38.48 -11.01
C THR A 223 -30.87 -39.44 -10.98
N VAL A 224 -30.74 -40.59 -10.30
CA VAL A 224 -31.79 -41.61 -10.19
C VAL A 224 -32.77 -41.26 -9.08
N THR A 225 -32.27 -41.00 -7.88
CA THR A 225 -33.11 -40.67 -6.71
C THR A 225 -33.38 -39.18 -6.55
N GLY A 226 -32.59 -38.32 -7.19
CA GLY A 226 -32.61 -36.87 -6.97
C GLY A 226 -31.98 -36.45 -5.65
N PHE A 227 -31.31 -37.36 -4.93
CA PHE A 227 -30.64 -37.04 -3.67
C PHE A 227 -29.59 -35.95 -3.88
N ALA A 228 -29.73 -34.83 -3.17
CA ALA A 228 -28.82 -33.70 -3.26
C ALA A 228 -27.55 -33.96 -2.43
N ILE A 229 -26.40 -33.76 -3.06
CA ILE A 229 -25.09 -33.92 -2.44
C ILE A 229 -24.56 -32.51 -2.18
N ASN A 230 -24.24 -32.22 -0.93
CA ASN A 230 -23.63 -30.97 -0.52
C ASN A 230 -22.64 -31.24 0.61
N HIS A 231 -21.36 -31.00 0.34
CA HIS A 231 -20.26 -31.17 1.27
C HIS A 231 -19.29 -30.01 1.12
N THR A 232 -18.77 -29.52 2.24
CA THR A 232 -17.75 -28.46 2.29
C THR A 232 -16.79 -28.73 3.42
N SER A 233 -15.52 -28.41 3.21
CA SER A 233 -14.50 -28.51 4.26
C SER A 233 -13.35 -27.53 4.01
N ASN A 234 -12.78 -26.99 5.11
CA ASN A 234 -11.49 -26.27 5.13
C ASN A 234 -10.32 -27.23 5.45
N VAL A 235 -10.60 -28.52 5.58
CA VAL A 235 -9.60 -29.56 5.84
C VAL A 235 -9.77 -30.71 4.85
N PHE A 236 -8.65 -31.29 4.46
CA PHE A 236 -8.57 -32.47 3.61
C PHE A 236 -8.29 -33.68 4.51
N ASP A 237 -9.36 -34.28 5.00
CA ASP A 237 -9.27 -35.45 5.88
C ASP A 237 -8.75 -36.68 5.13
N GLN A 238 -7.93 -37.49 5.80
CA GLN A 238 -7.79 -38.88 5.42
C GLN A 238 -8.91 -39.69 6.07
N TYR A 239 -9.24 -40.84 5.50
CA TYR A 239 -10.39 -41.62 5.96
C TYR A 239 -10.02 -43.07 6.24
N SER A 240 -10.51 -43.58 7.37
CA SER A 240 -10.58 -45.01 7.67
C SER A 240 -12.07 -45.41 7.70
N GLY A 241 -12.56 -46.02 6.63
CA GLY A 241 -14.00 -46.11 6.38
C GLY A 241 -14.57 -44.72 6.16
N CYS A 242 -15.56 -44.33 6.95
CA CYS A 242 -16.16 -42.98 6.93
C CYS A 242 -15.78 -42.14 8.16
N SER A 243 -14.79 -42.58 8.93
CA SER A 243 -14.21 -41.78 10.02
C SER A 243 -13.01 -41.00 9.52
N THR A 244 -12.93 -39.73 9.91
CA THR A 244 -11.80 -38.85 9.58
C THR A 244 -10.59 -39.19 10.44
N MET A 245 -9.41 -39.13 9.83
CA MET A 245 -8.10 -39.39 10.40
C MET A 245 -7.11 -38.41 9.78
N ASN A 246 -6.08 -38.02 10.52
CA ASN A 246 -4.94 -37.23 10.01
C ASN A 246 -5.37 -36.07 9.07
N PRO A 247 -6.12 -35.07 9.57
CA PRO A 247 -6.55 -33.93 8.77
C PRO A 247 -5.35 -33.17 8.21
N GLN A 248 -5.47 -32.73 6.96
CA GLN A 248 -4.50 -31.88 6.28
C GLN A 248 -5.13 -30.52 5.98
N ASP A 249 -4.54 -29.44 6.49
CA ASP A 249 -5.09 -28.08 6.32
C ASP A 249 -4.96 -27.54 4.89
N ALA A 250 -4.10 -28.16 4.06
CA ALA A 250 -3.93 -27.75 2.67
C ALA A 250 -3.33 -28.85 1.79
N VAL A 251 -3.79 -28.97 0.54
CA VAL A 251 -3.14 -29.81 -0.48
C VAL A 251 -2.08 -28.98 -1.20
N ALA A 252 -0.80 -29.21 -0.90
CA ALA A 252 0.30 -28.44 -1.47
C ALA A 252 0.48 -28.71 -2.98
N ALA A 253 1.31 -27.90 -3.62
CA ALA A 253 1.61 -28.06 -5.04
C ALA A 253 2.31 -29.41 -5.30
N GLY A 254 1.78 -30.19 -6.25
CA GLY A 254 2.30 -31.52 -6.59
C GLY A 254 1.80 -32.65 -5.67
N ASP A 255 1.15 -32.32 -4.54
CA ASP A 255 0.58 -33.31 -3.64
C ASP A 255 -0.78 -33.81 -4.14
N ASP A 256 -1.23 -34.92 -3.55
CA ASP A 256 -2.55 -35.47 -3.74
C ASP A 256 -3.28 -35.68 -2.42
N THR A 257 -4.59 -35.91 -2.51
CA THR A 257 -5.43 -36.23 -1.37
C THR A 257 -6.69 -36.98 -1.82
N TYR A 258 -7.47 -37.44 -0.85
CA TYR A 258 -8.81 -37.97 -1.06
C TYR A 258 -9.86 -37.09 -0.40
N ALA A 259 -11.04 -37.01 -1.01
CA ALA A 259 -12.20 -36.36 -0.43
C ALA A 259 -13.40 -37.28 -0.45
N MET A 260 -14.22 -37.25 0.59
CA MET A 260 -15.46 -38.02 0.70
C MET A 260 -16.61 -37.09 1.09
N ASN A 261 -17.83 -37.42 0.63
CA ASN A 261 -19.05 -36.71 1.04
C ASN A 261 -19.53 -37.18 2.41
N VAL A 262 -18.70 -37.11 3.45
CA VAL A 262 -19.06 -37.55 4.80
C VAL A 262 -19.12 -36.34 5.73
N ASN A 263 -20.14 -36.27 6.59
CA ASN A 263 -20.29 -35.25 7.64
C ASN A 263 -20.09 -33.80 7.11
N PRO A 264 -20.89 -33.32 6.16
CA PRO A 264 -22.16 -33.90 5.70
C PRO A 264 -22.08 -34.47 4.27
N GLY A 265 -23.21 -35.04 3.83
CA GLY A 265 -23.48 -35.30 2.42
C GLY A 265 -23.56 -36.77 2.06
N GLU A 266 -23.41 -37.68 3.02
CA GLU A 266 -23.43 -39.12 2.77
C GLU A 266 -24.81 -39.59 2.33
N PHE A 267 -24.84 -40.64 1.51
CA PHE A 267 -26.09 -41.27 1.10
C PHE A 267 -26.67 -42.06 2.24
N ASN A 268 -28.00 -42.07 2.37
CA ASN A 268 -28.76 -42.92 3.30
C ASN A 268 -29.36 -44.16 2.62
N TYR A 269 -28.78 -44.56 1.48
CA TYR A 269 -29.07 -45.77 0.72
C TYR A 269 -27.80 -46.19 -0.02
N ASN A 270 -27.79 -47.41 -0.58
CA ASN A 270 -26.70 -47.86 -1.44
C ASN A 270 -26.87 -47.29 -2.87
N PRO A 271 -26.00 -46.39 -3.34
CA PRO A 271 -26.11 -45.77 -4.67
C PRO A 271 -25.46 -46.60 -5.80
N SER A 272 -25.07 -47.86 -5.56
CA SER A 272 -24.43 -48.70 -6.58
C SER A 272 -25.26 -48.76 -7.86
N GLY A 273 -24.62 -48.51 -9.00
CA GLY A 273 -25.30 -48.47 -10.30
C GLY A 273 -26.08 -47.18 -10.61
N HIS A 274 -26.15 -46.23 -9.68
CA HIS A 274 -26.76 -44.92 -9.94
C HIS A 274 -25.75 -43.95 -10.55
N GLN A 275 -26.19 -43.14 -11.52
CA GLN A 275 -25.34 -42.08 -12.07
C GLN A 275 -25.29 -40.89 -11.11
N ILE A 276 -24.08 -40.53 -10.68
CA ILE A 276 -23.81 -39.37 -9.83
C ILE A 276 -23.19 -38.27 -10.68
N ASN A 277 -23.70 -37.04 -10.56
CA ASN A 277 -23.17 -35.85 -11.23
C ASN A 277 -22.77 -34.82 -10.17
N LEU A 278 -21.49 -34.43 -10.17
CA LEU A 278 -20.91 -33.49 -9.20
C LEU A 278 -20.20 -32.32 -9.88
N ASN A 279 -20.15 -31.21 -9.17
CA ASN A 279 -19.20 -30.12 -9.34
C ASN A 279 -18.33 -30.07 -8.08
N VAL A 280 -17.03 -30.27 -8.26
CA VAL A 280 -16.03 -30.14 -7.19
C VAL A 280 -15.29 -28.83 -7.37
N LYS A 281 -15.35 -27.97 -6.35
CA LYS A 281 -14.68 -26.68 -6.30
C LYS A 281 -13.57 -26.74 -5.26
N LEU A 282 -12.36 -26.37 -5.66
CA LEU A 282 -11.24 -26.11 -4.73
C LEU A 282 -10.93 -24.62 -4.71
N CYS A 283 -10.60 -24.08 -3.55
CA CYS A 283 -10.19 -22.69 -3.40
C CYS A 283 -8.86 -22.57 -2.63
N THR A 284 -8.07 -21.55 -2.97
CA THR A 284 -6.72 -21.36 -2.41
C THR A 284 -6.73 -20.81 -0.99
N LEU A 285 -7.88 -20.36 -0.50
CA LEU A 285 -8.12 -19.93 0.88
C LEU A 285 -9.37 -20.63 1.42
N ASP A 286 -9.46 -20.68 2.74
CA ASP A 286 -10.61 -21.17 3.50
C ASP A 286 -11.92 -20.49 3.10
N ASP A 287 -13.05 -21.12 3.44
CA ASP A 287 -14.41 -20.57 3.32
C ASP A 287 -14.76 -20.10 1.89
N ALA A 288 -14.29 -20.87 0.90
CA ALA A 288 -14.47 -20.60 -0.52
C ALA A 288 -13.91 -19.25 -1.00
N GLN A 289 -12.82 -18.77 -0.39
CA GLN A 289 -12.16 -17.51 -0.74
C GLN A 289 -10.91 -17.70 -1.62
N GLY A 290 -10.36 -16.58 -2.11
CA GLY A 290 -9.17 -16.59 -2.96
C GLY A 290 -9.47 -17.01 -4.40
N THR A 291 -8.54 -17.71 -5.04
CA THR A 291 -8.75 -18.24 -6.39
C THR A 291 -9.45 -19.59 -6.28
N CYS A 292 -10.59 -19.73 -6.95
CA CYS A 292 -11.35 -20.98 -6.97
C CYS A 292 -11.38 -21.60 -8.37
N VAL A 293 -11.25 -22.92 -8.43
CA VAL A 293 -11.43 -23.69 -9.66
C VAL A 293 -12.50 -24.75 -9.41
N THR A 294 -13.45 -24.86 -10.33
CA THR A 294 -14.52 -25.87 -10.29
C THR A 294 -14.36 -26.83 -11.46
N LYS A 295 -14.43 -28.14 -11.18
CA LYS A 295 -14.43 -29.18 -12.20
C LYS A 295 -15.64 -30.09 -12.06
N PRO A 296 -16.39 -30.35 -13.15
CA PRO A 296 -17.45 -31.34 -13.12
C PRO A 296 -16.85 -32.75 -13.15
N ILE A 297 -17.55 -33.71 -12.54
CA ILE A 297 -17.30 -35.14 -12.69
C ILE A 297 -18.63 -35.90 -12.66
N SER A 298 -18.71 -36.95 -13.48
CA SER A 298 -19.82 -37.90 -13.51
C SER A 298 -19.28 -39.31 -13.38
N PHE A 299 -19.88 -40.13 -12.52
CA PHE A 299 -19.50 -41.52 -12.31
C PHE A 299 -20.69 -42.38 -11.87
N THR A 300 -20.53 -43.69 -11.96
CA THR A 300 -21.48 -44.68 -11.45
C THR A 300 -20.73 -45.55 -10.43
N PRO A 301 -21.10 -45.51 -9.14
CA PRO A 301 -20.48 -46.32 -8.10
C PRO A 301 -20.66 -47.82 -8.29
#